data_AF-A0A1F6F079-F1
#
_entry.id   AF-A0A1F6F079-F1
#
_cell.length_a   1.000
_cell.length_b   1.000
_cell.length_c   1.000
_cell.angle_alpha   90.00
_cell.angle_beta   90.00
_cell.angle_gamma   90.00
#
_symmetry.space_group_name_H-M   'P 1'
#
loop_
_entity.id
_entity.type
_entity.pdbx_description
1 polymer ?
#
loop_
_entity_poly.entity_id
_entity_poly.type
_entity_poly.pdbx_seq_one_letter_code
_entity_poly.pdbx_strand_id
1 'polypeptide(L)'
;MAKLREMPSSVLDRVRDIEWEDIVRRYRAAIAEGKDRAFDPREIADAATHMLYVRCMKRSEIAKQFGKYTGWMSDHIRLQFLEPSVWALLDPALPEYERLSFFDGIVVLSQAKDSDQGQLSRAQNLISARKKASAKAADARGRA
;
A
#
# COMPACT_ATOMS: atom_id res chain seq x y z
N MET A 1 11.68 -14.16 19.37
CA MET A 1 10.67 -13.13 19.05
C MET A 1 11.19 -12.29 17.90
N ALA A 2 10.44 -12.18 16.79
CA ALA A 2 10.84 -11.29 15.69
C ALA A 2 10.78 -9.84 16.21
N LYS A 3 11.89 -9.12 16.10
CA LYS A 3 11.96 -7.71 16.50
C LYS A 3 10.98 -6.92 15.61
N LEU A 4 10.01 -6.23 16.22
CA LEU A 4 9.13 -5.32 15.49
C LEU A 4 9.99 -4.30 14.75
N ARG A 5 9.79 -4.17 13.43
CA ARG A 5 10.52 -3.19 12.62
C ARG A 5 10.10 -1.78 13.06
N GLU A 6 11.07 -0.99 13.49
CA GLU A 6 10.84 0.42 13.86
C GLU A 6 10.48 1.24 12.61
N MET A 7 9.52 2.15 12.76
CA MET A 7 9.10 3.03 11.66
C MET A 7 10.26 3.95 11.26
N PRO A 8 10.56 4.14 9.96
CA PRO A 8 11.62 5.04 9.53
C PRO A 8 11.33 6.48 9.97
N SER A 9 12.36 7.19 10.44
CA SER A 9 12.24 8.59 10.89
C SER A 9 11.68 9.51 9.80
N SER A 10 12.12 9.33 8.56
CA SER A 10 11.62 10.09 7.40
C SER A 10 10.12 9.94 7.17
N VAL A 11 9.54 8.79 7.54
CA VAL A 11 8.08 8.61 7.51
C VAL A 11 7.44 9.37 8.67
N LEU A 12 7.99 9.26 9.89
CA LEU A 12 7.47 9.97 11.06
C LEU A 12 7.48 11.49 10.89
N ASP A 13 8.53 12.04 10.28
CA ASP A 13 8.61 13.46 9.95
C ASP A 13 7.55 13.86 8.91
N ARG A 14 7.36 13.05 7.86
CA ARG A 14 6.34 13.30 6.83
C ARG A 14 4.92 13.30 7.41
N VAL A 15 4.61 12.34 8.29
CA VAL A 15 3.24 12.16 8.79
C VAL A 15 2.93 13.01 10.02
N ARG A 16 3.88 13.80 10.53
CA ARG A 16 3.70 14.54 11.79
C ARG A 16 2.54 15.52 11.74
N ASP A 17 2.44 16.28 10.65
CA ASP A 17 1.52 17.42 10.53
C ASP A 17 0.36 17.15 9.54
N ILE A 18 0.00 15.89 9.35
CA ILE A 18 -1.10 15.55 8.44
C ILE A 18 -2.45 15.74 9.12
N GLU A 19 -3.41 16.25 8.34
CA GLU A 19 -4.82 16.38 8.73
C GLU A 19 -5.54 15.02 8.63
N TRP A 20 -5.16 14.08 9.50
CA TRP A 20 -5.67 12.70 9.45
C TRP A 20 -7.20 12.61 9.59
N GLU A 21 -7.83 13.54 10.33
CA GLU A 21 -9.29 13.61 10.48
C GLU A 21 -9.96 13.92 9.15
N ASP A 22 -9.39 14.82 8.35
CA ASP A 22 -9.89 15.14 7.02
C ASP A 22 -9.76 13.94 6.07
N ILE A 23 -8.63 13.22 6.12
CA ILE A 23 -8.42 11.99 5.35
C ILE A 23 -9.48 10.95 5.68
N VAL A 24 -9.75 10.71 6.97
CA VAL A 24 -10.80 9.77 7.42
C VAL A 24 -12.19 10.22 6.95
N ARG A 25 -12.49 11.53 7.04
CA ARG A 25 -13.76 12.10 6.58
C ARG A 25 -13.96 11.92 5.07
N ARG A 26 -12.98 12.29 4.26
CA ARG A 26 -13.00 12.12 2.79
C ARG A 26 -13.12 10.65 2.41
N TYR A 27 -12.39 9.77 3.10
CA TYR A 27 -12.46 8.33 2.88
C TYR A 27 -13.87 7.76 3.14
N ARG A 28 -14.49 8.13 4.26
CA ARG A 28 -15.85 7.68 4.59
C ARG A 28 -16.88 8.18 3.57
N ALA A 29 -16.74 9.42 3.10
CA ALA A 29 -17.57 9.95 2.02
C ALA A 29 -17.38 9.15 0.72
N ALA A 30 -16.14 8.85 0.33
CA ALA A 30 -15.86 8.04 -0.84
C ALA A 30 -16.46 6.63 -0.75
N ILE A 31 -16.41 5.98 0.43
CA ILE A 31 -17.08 4.70 0.65
C ILE A 31 -18.59 4.81 0.51
N ALA A 32 -19.21 5.84 1.09
CA ALA A 32 -20.66 6.03 1.02
C ALA A 32 -21.15 6.19 -0.43
N GLU A 33 -20.30 6.73 -1.31
CA GLU A 33 -20.54 6.86 -2.75
C GLU A 33 -20.14 5.61 -3.57
N GLY A 34 -19.65 4.53 -2.94
CA GLY A 34 -19.17 3.34 -3.64
C GLY A 34 -17.87 3.54 -4.42
N LYS A 35 -17.08 4.57 -4.08
CA LYS A 35 -15.83 4.96 -4.74
C LYS A 35 -14.59 4.56 -3.91
N ASP A 36 -14.67 3.45 -3.18
CA ASP A 36 -13.61 2.96 -2.30
C ASP A 36 -12.26 2.77 -3.01
N ARG A 37 -12.29 2.36 -4.29
CA ARG A 37 -11.10 2.17 -5.14
C ARG A 37 -10.45 3.46 -5.64
N ALA A 38 -11.09 4.62 -5.47
CA ALA A 38 -10.57 5.90 -5.93
C ALA A 38 -9.67 6.60 -4.89
N PHE A 39 -9.62 6.09 -3.66
CA PHE A 39 -8.85 6.70 -2.60
C PHE A 39 -7.39 6.23 -2.63
N ASP A 40 -6.45 7.17 -2.52
CA ASP A 40 -5.02 6.86 -2.56
C ASP A 40 -4.61 6.04 -1.33
N PRO A 41 -4.08 4.81 -1.51
CA PRO A 41 -3.60 3.99 -0.40
C PRO A 41 -2.53 4.68 0.44
N ARG A 42 -1.76 5.62 -0.14
CA ARG A 42 -0.73 6.38 0.58
C ARG A 42 -1.32 7.35 1.59
N GLU A 43 -2.41 8.03 1.24
CA GLU A 43 -3.11 8.92 2.18
C GLU A 43 -3.62 8.13 3.40
N ILE A 44 -4.17 6.94 3.17
CA ILE A 44 -4.62 6.04 4.26
C ILE A 44 -3.43 5.57 5.10
N ALA A 45 -2.34 5.16 4.46
CA ALA A 45 -1.13 4.71 5.15
C ALA A 45 -0.52 5.84 6.00
N ASP A 46 -0.50 7.07 5.49
CA ASP A 46 0.02 8.25 6.20
C ASP A 46 -0.87 8.56 7.41
N ALA A 47 -2.19 8.67 7.21
CA ALA A 47 -3.18 8.88 8.28
C ALA A 47 -3.08 7.81 9.38
N ALA A 48 -3.02 6.54 8.99
CA ALA A 48 -2.87 5.42 9.92
C ALA A 48 -1.58 5.50 10.73
N THR A 49 -0.48 5.93 10.11
CA THR A 49 0.82 6.03 10.77
C THR A 49 0.87 7.20 11.73
N HIS A 50 0.30 8.36 11.35
CA HIS A 50 0.12 9.48 12.26
C HIS A 50 -0.70 9.07 13.50
N MET A 51 -1.86 8.44 13.30
CA MET A 51 -2.70 8.00 14.40
C MET A 51 -1.97 7.03 15.34
N LEU A 52 -1.20 6.09 14.80
CA LEU A 52 -0.47 5.10 15.59
C LEU A 52 0.72 5.70 16.36
N TYR A 53 1.55 6.51 15.71
CA TYR A 53 2.85 6.94 16.25
C TYR A 53 2.86 8.36 16.82
N VAL A 54 2.00 9.26 16.33
CA VAL A 54 1.92 10.65 16.79
C VAL A 54 0.79 10.80 17.81
N ARG A 55 -0.37 10.22 17.53
CA ARG A 55 -1.53 10.23 18.44
C ARG A 55 -1.58 9.05 19.40
N CYS A 56 -0.63 8.11 19.30
CA CYS A 56 -0.52 6.93 20.14
C CYS A 56 -1.80 6.06 20.21
N MET A 57 -2.61 6.05 19.16
CA MET A 57 -3.85 5.27 19.09
C MET A 57 -3.56 3.77 18.90
N LYS A 58 -4.43 2.92 19.42
CA LYS A 58 -4.34 1.47 19.19
C LYS A 58 -4.78 1.14 17.77
N ARG A 59 -4.15 0.15 17.12
CA ARG A 59 -4.54 -0.32 15.78
C ARG A 59 -6.03 -0.66 15.65
N SER A 60 -6.66 -1.19 16.70
CA SER A 60 -8.09 -1.48 16.74
C SER A 60 -8.97 -0.22 16.72
N GLU A 61 -8.52 0.87 17.34
CA GLU A 61 -9.20 2.17 17.33
C GLU A 61 -9.06 2.82 15.95
N ILE A 62 -7.87 2.78 15.37
CA ILE A 62 -7.61 3.30 14.02
C ILE A 62 -8.48 2.55 12.99
N ALA A 63 -8.55 1.22 13.07
CA ALA A 63 -9.38 0.42 12.18
C ALA A 63 -10.88 0.82 12.27
N LYS A 64 -11.38 1.12 13.47
CA LYS A 64 -12.75 1.66 13.65
C LYS A 64 -12.93 3.01 12.98
N GLN A 65 -11.93 3.89 12.98
CA GLN A 65 -12.02 5.18 12.28
C GLN A 65 -12.26 5.00 10.78
N PHE A 66 -11.65 4.00 10.14
CA PHE A 66 -11.89 3.70 8.72
C PHE A 66 -13.07 2.74 8.48
N GLY A 67 -13.74 2.22 9.51
CA GLY A 67 -14.78 1.19 9.34
C GLY A 67 -14.22 -0.12 8.75
N LYS A 68 -12.98 -0.45 9.09
CA LYS A 68 -12.25 -1.65 8.60
C LYS A 68 -11.79 -2.52 9.75
N TYR A 69 -11.26 -3.70 9.42
CA TYR A 69 -10.65 -4.62 10.39
C TYR A 69 -9.16 -4.32 10.62
N THR A 70 -8.59 -4.82 11.73
CA THR A 70 -7.21 -4.55 12.15
C THR A 70 -6.16 -5.05 11.17
N GLY A 71 -6.41 -6.17 10.48
CA GLY A 71 -5.55 -6.69 9.42
C GLY A 71 -5.40 -5.70 8.27
N TRP A 72 -6.53 -5.18 7.76
CA TRP A 72 -6.54 -4.15 6.71
C TRP A 72 -5.73 -2.92 7.10
N MET A 73 -5.87 -2.48 8.36
CA MET A 73 -5.10 -1.36 8.91
C MET A 73 -3.59 -1.68 8.99
N SER A 74 -3.26 -2.90 9.40
CA SER A 74 -1.87 -3.34 9.50
C SER A 74 -1.19 -3.37 8.14
N ASP A 75 -1.89 -3.80 7.09
CA ASP A 75 -1.37 -3.81 5.72
C ASP A 75 -1.07 -2.38 5.22
N HIS A 76 -1.96 -1.41 5.47
CA HIS A 76 -1.71 -0.01 5.10
C HIS A 76 -0.50 0.58 5.82
N ILE A 77 -0.36 0.34 7.13
CA ILE A 77 0.81 0.79 7.89
C ILE A 77 2.09 0.13 7.36
N ARG A 78 2.02 -1.14 6.95
CA ARG A 78 3.16 -1.87 6.38
C ARG A 78 3.66 -1.23 5.08
N LEU A 79 2.80 -0.63 4.27
CA LEU A 79 3.22 0.05 3.03
C LEU A 79 4.24 1.18 3.30
N GLN A 80 4.29 1.75 4.50
CA GLN A 80 5.30 2.76 4.85
C GLN A 80 6.75 2.26 4.77
N PHE A 81 6.95 0.94 4.77
CA PHE A 81 8.26 0.32 4.66
C PHE A 81 8.69 0.06 3.21
N LEU A 82 7.84 0.39 2.24
CA LEU A 82 8.20 0.34 0.83
C LEU A 82 9.25 1.41 0.51
N GLU A 83 10.21 1.04 -0.33
CA GLU A 83 11.15 2.00 -0.90
C GLU A 83 10.39 3.05 -1.74
N PRO A 84 10.82 4.33 -1.76
CA PRO A 84 10.15 5.37 -2.55
C PRO A 84 9.98 5.01 -4.04
N SER A 85 10.97 4.32 -4.62
CA SER A 85 10.93 3.80 -5.98
C SER A 85 9.83 2.76 -6.20
N VAL A 86 9.49 1.97 -5.18
CA VAL A 86 8.39 1.00 -5.23
C VAL A 86 7.05 1.70 -5.02
N TRP A 87 6.99 2.73 -4.18
CA TRP A 87 5.82 3.59 -4.04
C TRP A 87 5.41 4.25 -5.37
N ALA A 88 6.39 4.70 -6.16
CA ALA A 88 6.11 5.27 -7.48
C ALA A 88 5.41 4.27 -8.42
N LEU A 89 5.63 2.97 -8.24
CA LEU A 89 4.97 1.94 -9.05
C LEU A 89 3.52 1.69 -8.63
N LEU A 90 3.05 2.20 -7.49
CA LEU A 90 1.64 2.11 -7.05
C LEU A 90 0.76 3.24 -7.63
N ASP A 91 1.35 4.18 -8.36
CA ASP A 91 0.64 5.35 -8.89
C ASP A 91 -0.51 4.93 -9.85
N PRO A 92 -1.77 5.32 -9.56
CA PRO A 92 -2.90 4.99 -10.41
C PRO A 92 -2.83 5.61 -11.82
N ALA A 93 -2.02 6.66 -12.02
CA ALA A 93 -1.79 7.27 -13.34
C ALA A 93 -0.93 6.39 -14.26
N LEU A 94 -0.18 5.42 -13.71
CA LEU A 94 0.56 4.47 -14.51
C LEU A 94 -0.37 3.48 -15.22
N PRO A 95 0.00 3.00 -16.43
CA PRO A 95 -0.74 1.94 -17.10
C PRO A 95 -0.87 0.69 -16.22
N GLU A 96 -2.01 -0.02 -16.31
CA GLU A 96 -2.29 -1.17 -15.45
C GLU A 96 -1.21 -2.27 -15.52
N TYR A 97 -0.62 -2.46 -16.69
CA TYR A 97 0.44 -3.43 -16.94
C TYR A 97 1.83 -2.96 -16.46
N GLU A 98 1.95 -1.73 -16.00
CA GLU A 98 3.19 -1.10 -15.48
C GLU A 98 3.11 -0.72 -14.01
N ARG A 99 1.91 -0.76 -13.42
CA ARG A 99 1.72 -0.47 -12.01
C ARG A 99 1.65 -1.72 -11.14
N LEU A 100 2.01 -1.56 -9.88
CA LEU A 100 1.67 -2.48 -8.80
C LEU A 100 0.24 -2.20 -8.33
N SER A 101 -0.46 -3.26 -7.94
CA SER A 101 -1.63 -3.14 -7.09
C SER A 101 -1.21 -3.01 -5.63
N PHE A 102 -2.14 -2.56 -4.78
CA PHE A 102 -1.97 -2.58 -3.32
C PHE A 102 -1.45 -3.94 -2.81
N PHE A 103 -2.05 -5.04 -3.28
CA PHE A 103 -1.67 -6.38 -2.88
C PHE A 103 -0.25 -6.75 -3.29
N ASP A 104 0.22 -6.30 -4.47
CA ASP A 104 1.61 -6.52 -4.87
C ASP A 104 2.59 -5.82 -3.93
N GLY A 105 2.24 -4.61 -3.48
CA GLY A 105 3.03 -3.89 -2.46
C GLY A 105 3.20 -4.70 -1.17
N ILE A 106 2.12 -5.33 -0.70
CA ILE A 106 2.17 -6.22 0.47
C ILE A 106 3.00 -7.48 0.20
N VAL A 107 2.93 -8.05 -1.01
CA VAL A 107 3.77 -9.20 -1.41
C VAL A 107 5.25 -8.82 -1.40
N VAL A 108 5.62 -7.67 -1.97
CA VAL A 108 7.00 -7.16 -2.00
C VAL A 108 7.59 -7.04 -0.59
N LEU A 109 6.77 -6.66 0.39
CA LEU A 109 7.14 -6.55 1.80
C LEU A 109 7.17 -7.88 2.57
N SER A 110 6.45 -8.88 2.09
CA SER A 110 6.30 -10.17 2.79
C SER A 110 7.37 -11.20 2.40
N GLN A 111 8.07 -10.98 1.29
CA GLN A 111 9.21 -11.82 0.89
C GLN A 111 10.44 -11.52 1.77
N ALA A 112 11.16 -12.58 2.16
CA ALA A 112 12.23 -12.54 3.16
C ALA A 112 13.33 -11.52 2.79
N LYS A 113 13.83 -10.81 3.81
CA LYS A 113 14.87 -9.77 3.69
C LYS A 113 16.22 -10.33 3.20
N ASP A 114 16.39 -11.65 3.26
CA ASP A 114 17.62 -12.38 2.95
C ASP A 114 17.75 -12.78 1.48
N SER A 115 16.80 -12.42 0.61
CA SER A 115 17.04 -12.50 -0.83
C SER A 115 17.95 -11.35 -1.25
N ASP A 116 19.05 -11.63 -1.95
CA ASP A 116 19.93 -10.62 -2.56
C ASP A 116 19.20 -9.62 -3.48
N GLN A 117 17.94 -9.90 -3.85
CA GLN A 117 17.06 -8.99 -4.54
C GLN A 117 16.43 -7.95 -3.60
N GLY A 118 16.70 -6.67 -3.86
CA GLY A 118 16.01 -5.54 -3.21
C GLY A 118 14.52 -5.43 -3.56
N GLN A 119 13.79 -4.56 -2.87
CA GLN A 119 12.33 -4.42 -3.06
C GLN A 119 11.95 -4.04 -4.49
N LEU A 120 12.72 -3.13 -5.11
CA LEU A 120 12.50 -2.69 -6.49
C LEU A 120 12.61 -3.85 -7.50
N SER A 121 13.59 -4.74 -7.34
CA SER A 121 13.74 -5.91 -8.22
C SER A 121 12.54 -6.85 -8.09
N ARG A 122 12.07 -7.10 -6.87
CA ARG A 122 10.86 -7.90 -6.62
C ARG A 122 9.61 -7.28 -7.26
N ALA A 123 9.44 -5.96 -7.12
CA ALA A 123 8.36 -5.22 -7.77
C ALA A 123 8.39 -5.36 -9.30
N GLN A 124 9.55 -5.19 -9.91
CA GLN A 124 9.73 -5.32 -11.36
C GLN A 124 9.46 -6.75 -11.85
N ASN A 125 9.81 -7.77 -11.05
CA ASN A 125 9.51 -9.16 -11.36
C ASN A 125 8.00 -9.43 -11.38
N LEU A 126 7.24 -8.88 -10.43
CA LEU A 126 5.78 -8.98 -10.40
C LEU A 126 5.12 -8.32 -11.62
N ILE A 127 5.56 -7.10 -11.97
CA ILE A 127 5.09 -6.39 -13.17
C ILE A 127 5.40 -7.20 -14.43
N SER A 128 6.63 -7.70 -14.57
CA SER A 128 7.06 -8.49 -15.72
C SER A 128 6.27 -9.80 -15.86
N ALA A 129 5.99 -10.49 -14.76
CA ALA A 129 5.17 -11.69 -14.75
C ALA A 129 3.74 -11.40 -15.24
N ARG A 130 3.14 -10.28 -14.81
CA ARG A 130 1.81 -9.84 -15.28
C ARG A 130 1.81 -9.49 -16.76
N LYS A 131 2.82 -8.77 -17.24
CA LYS A 131 2.99 -8.48 -18.68
C LYS A 131 3.02 -9.77 -19.51
N LYS A 132 3.80 -10.77 -19.07
CA LYS A 132 3.89 -12.09 -19.73
C LYS A 132 2.55 -12.85 -19.70
N ALA A 133 1.85 -12.85 -18.57
CA ALA A 133 0.54 -13.52 -18.47
C ALA A 133 -0.51 -12.88 -19.39
N SER A 134 -0.52 -11.54 -19.47
CA SER A 134 -1.44 -10.79 -20.33
C SER A 134 -1.18 -11.06 -21.81
N ALA A 135 0.10 -11.08 -22.23
CA ALA A 135 0.48 -11.42 -23.60
C ALA A 135 0.02 -12.84 -23.99
N LYS A 136 0.27 -13.83 -23.12
CA LYS A 136 -0.20 -15.21 -23.34
C LYS A 136 -1.72 -15.31 -23.48
N ALA A 137 -2.48 -14.55 -22.70
CA ALA A 137 -3.94 -14.54 -22.78
C ALA A 137 -4.45 -13.90 -24.08
N ALA A 138 -3.78 -12.86 -24.58
CA ALA A 138 -4.09 -12.23 -25.86
C ALA A 138 -3.80 -13.18 -27.04
N ASP A 139 -2.64 -13.84 -27.03
CA ASP A 139 -2.24 -14.81 -28.05
C ASP A 139 -3.20 -16.02 -28.12
N ALA A 140 -3.67 -16.51 -26.97
CA ALA A 140 -4.62 -17.62 -26.92
C ALA A 140 -5.98 -17.27 -27.51
N ARG A 141 -6.42 -16.01 -27.40
CA ARG A 141 -7.70 -15.52 -27.97
C ARG A 141 -7.62 -15.24 -29.47
N GLY A 142 -6.44 -14.91 -29.99
CA GLY A 142 -6.23 -14.69 -31.44
C GLY A 142 -6.02 -15.99 -32.24
N ARG A 143 -5.80 -17.12 -31.57
CA ARG A 143 -5.65 -18.46 -32.19
C ARG A 143 -6.89 -19.36 -32.05
N ALA A 144 -7.92 -18.89 -31.34
CA ALA A 144 -9.21 -19.56 -31.18
C ALA A 144 -10.23 -18.95 -32.14
#